data_AF-A0A1I6MAM9-F1
#
_entry.id   AF-A0A1I6MAM9-F1
#
_cell.length_a   1.000
_cell.length_b   1.000
_cell.length_c   1.000
_cell.angle_alpha   90.00
_cell.angle_beta   90.00
_cell.angle_gamma   90.00
#
_symmetry.space_group_name_H-M   'P 1'
#
loop_
_entity.id
_entity.type
_entity.pdbx_description
1 polymer ?
#
loop_
_entity_poly.entity_id
_entity_poly.type
_entity_poly.pdbx_seq_one_letter_code
_entity_poly.pdbx_strand_id
1 'polypeptide(L)'
;MADRILKANAYTTFDLLDGVVEGHGFTEEAFAILNVTTDSRDDPEFVELQVEMDNTDLDEVRPHADKLSLSADQAREMADELEKYAGRVEAAAEE
;
A
#
# COMPACT_ATOMS: atom_id res chain seq x y z
N MET A 1 -10.27 -3.11 12.53
CA MET A 1 -11.13 -3.09 11.31
C MET A 1 -12.48 -3.82 11.43
N ALA A 2 -13.52 -3.11 11.87
CA ALA A 2 -14.89 -3.40 11.42
C ALA A 2 -15.07 -2.78 10.02
N ASP A 3 -15.81 -3.43 9.12
CA ASP A 3 -16.13 -2.92 7.77
C ASP A 3 -14.96 -2.83 6.77
N ARG A 4 -14.01 -3.77 6.82
CA ARG A 4 -12.89 -3.86 5.88
C ARG A 4 -13.34 -4.04 4.42
N ILE A 5 -12.77 -3.26 3.51
CA ILE A 5 -13.06 -3.26 2.08
C ILE A 5 -12.14 -4.23 1.32
N LEU A 6 -10.84 -4.20 1.57
CA LEU A 6 -9.87 -5.11 0.96
C LEU A 6 -9.89 -6.45 1.70
N LYS A 7 -9.85 -7.52 0.92
CA LYS A 7 -9.78 -8.87 1.48
C LYS A 7 -8.35 -9.20 1.88
N ALA A 8 -8.01 -9.01 3.15
CA ALA A 8 -6.77 -9.55 3.72
C ALA A 8 -6.80 -11.09 3.60
N ASN A 9 -5.79 -11.66 2.95
CA ASN A 9 -5.71 -13.09 2.69
C ASN A 9 -4.25 -13.54 2.57
N ALA A 10 -4.01 -14.83 2.31
CA ALA A 10 -2.66 -15.41 2.24
C ALA A 10 -1.77 -14.82 1.13
N TYR A 11 -2.34 -14.02 0.22
CA TYR A 11 -1.65 -13.32 -0.86
C TYR A 11 -1.47 -11.82 -0.58
N THR A 12 -1.81 -11.36 0.64
CA THR A 12 -1.54 -10.00 1.07
C THR A 12 -0.03 -9.79 1.20
N THR A 13 0.48 -8.75 0.55
CA THR A 13 1.93 -8.47 0.53
C THR A 13 2.42 -8.01 1.90
N PHE A 14 1.70 -7.07 2.52
CA PHE A 14 1.91 -6.65 3.90
C PHE A 14 0.57 -6.56 4.62
N ASP A 15 0.44 -7.31 5.72
CA ASP A 15 -0.75 -7.35 6.56
C ASP A 15 -0.69 -6.36 7.74
N LEU A 16 0.47 -5.74 7.95
CA LEU A 16 0.68 -4.69 8.94
C LEU A 16 1.81 -3.75 8.49
N LEU A 17 1.45 -2.51 8.16
CA LEU A 17 2.35 -1.39 7.95
C LEU A 17 1.89 -0.21 8.81
N ASP A 18 2.82 0.67 9.20
CA ASP A 18 2.45 1.99 9.72
C ASP A 18 2.08 2.89 8.53
N GLY A 19 0.85 3.40 8.52
CA GLY A 19 0.31 4.25 7.48
C GLY A 19 0.00 5.64 8.00
N VAL A 20 0.04 6.62 7.09
CA VAL A 20 -0.34 8.00 7.36
C VAL A 20 -1.33 8.45 6.29
N VAL A 21 -2.44 9.03 6.73
CA VAL A 21 -3.40 9.73 5.86
C VAL A 21 -3.21 11.22 6.07
N GLU A 22 -2.88 11.94 4.99
CA GLU A 22 -2.71 13.38 5.01
C GLU A 22 -3.78 14.05 4.13
N GLY A 23 -4.45 15.06 4.69
CA GLY A 23 -5.42 15.88 3.99
C GLY A 23 -5.21 17.36 4.29
N HIS A 24 -6.09 18.21 3.75
CA HIS A 24 -5.99 19.64 3.96
C HIS A 24 -6.38 20.01 5.40
N GLY A 25 -5.39 20.11 6.29
CA GLY A 25 -5.58 20.52 7.68
C GLY A 25 -5.64 19.38 8.69
N PHE A 26 -5.36 18.14 8.27
CA PHE A 26 -5.26 16.99 9.17
C PHE A 26 -4.17 16.02 8.70
N THR A 27 -3.64 15.29 9.67
CA THR A 27 -2.73 14.15 9.51
C THR A 27 -3.15 13.11 10.53
N GLU A 28 -3.40 11.89 10.08
CA GLU A 28 -3.82 10.78 10.94
C GLU A 28 -2.91 9.58 10.68
N GLU A 29 -2.56 8.86 11.75
CA GLU A 29 -1.75 7.65 11.69
C GLU A 29 -2.66 6.45 11.97
N ALA A 30 -2.54 5.42 11.15
CA ALA A 30 -3.29 4.19 11.33
C ALA A 30 -2.48 3.01 10.78
N PHE A 31 -2.76 1.81 11.29
CA PHE A 31 -2.22 0.61 10.64
C PHE A 31 -2.78 0.47 9.23
N ALA A 32 -1.95 0.01 8.30
CA ALA A 32 -2.30 -0.17 6.91
C ALA A 32 -2.05 -1.61 6.45
N ILE A 33 -2.82 -2.04 5.47
CA ILE A 33 -2.50 -3.19 4.64
C ILE A 33 -2.14 -2.73 3.24
N LEU A 34 -1.22 -3.46 2.60
CA LEU A 34 -0.80 -3.21 1.22
C LEU A 34 -0.75 -4.52 0.46
N ASN A 35 -1.39 -4.54 -0.71
CA ASN A 35 -1.40 -5.69 -1.61
C ASN A 35 -0.83 -5.29 -2.97
N VAL A 36 0.07 -6.13 -3.49
CA VAL A 36 0.50 -6.14 -4.88
C VAL A 36 0.01 -7.44 -5.51
N THR A 37 -0.92 -7.33 -6.46
CA THR A 37 -1.49 -8.48 -7.19
C THR A 37 -1.58 -8.18 -8.67
N THR A 38 -2.17 -9.09 -9.44
CA THR A 38 -2.65 -8.79 -10.80
C THR A 38 -4.16 -8.59 -10.78
N ASP A 39 -4.68 -7.89 -11.78
CA ASP A 39 -6.11 -7.62 -11.96
C ASP A 39 -6.93 -8.87 -12.30
N SER A 40 -6.32 -9.82 -12.99
CA SER A 40 -6.90 -11.14 -13.26
C SER A 40 -5.88 -12.26 -13.04
N ARG A 41 -6.38 -13.50 -12.90
CA ARG A 41 -5.53 -14.69 -12.71
C ARG A 41 -5.07 -15.30 -14.03
N ASP A 42 -5.93 -15.30 -15.03
CA ASP A 42 -5.74 -16.10 -16.25
C ASP A 42 -5.10 -15.28 -17.38
N ASP A 43 -5.38 -13.98 -17.46
CA ASP A 43 -4.84 -13.06 -18.47
C ASP A 43 -4.69 -11.65 -17.85
N PRO A 44 -3.60 -11.40 -17.10
CA PRO A 44 -3.43 -10.14 -16.39
C PRO A 44 -2.98 -9.02 -17.33
N GLU A 45 -3.66 -7.88 -17.27
CA GLU A 45 -3.29 -6.68 -18.04
C GLU A 45 -2.49 -5.69 -17.18
N PHE A 46 -2.76 -5.66 -15.87
CA PHE A 46 -2.16 -4.70 -14.95
C PHE A 46 -1.66 -5.35 -13.66
N VAL A 47 -0.62 -4.76 -13.09
CA VAL A 47 -0.26 -4.95 -11.68
C VAL A 47 -1.14 -4.01 -10.85
N GLU A 48 -1.80 -4.55 -9.83
CA GLU A 48 -2.65 -3.80 -8.93
C GLU A 48 -1.97 -3.57 -7.60
N LEU A 49 -1.82 -2.30 -7.23
CA LEU A 49 -1.39 -1.88 -5.91
C LEU A 49 -2.61 -1.38 -5.14
N GLN A 50 -2.89 -1.97 -3.99
CA GLN A 50 -4.05 -1.63 -3.17
C GLN A 50 -3.61 -1.33 -1.75
N VAL A 51 -4.18 -0.27 -1.16
CA VAL A 51 -3.92 0.13 0.22
C VAL A 51 -5.23 0.40 0.94
N GLU A 52 -5.31 -0.02 2.20
CA GLU A 52 -6.40 0.31 3.10
C GLU A 52 -5.85 0.54 4.49
N MET A 53 -6.27 1.65 5.09
CA MET A 53 -5.94 2.02 6.47
C MET A 53 -7.00 1.45 7.43
N ASP A 54 -6.60 1.10 8.66
CA ASP A 54 -7.55 0.67 9.70
C ASP A 54 -8.45 1.84 10.07
N ASN A 55 -9.67 1.79 9.56
CA ASN A 55 -10.67 2.81 9.74
C ASN A 55 -11.13 2.99 11.20
N THR A 56 -10.70 2.14 12.13
CA THR A 56 -11.00 2.33 13.55
C THR A 56 -10.07 3.33 14.25
N ASP A 57 -8.96 3.68 13.60
CA ASP A 57 -7.97 4.67 14.07
C ASP A 57 -8.02 5.99 13.26
N LEU A 58 -9.05 6.19 12.42
CA LEU A 58 -9.22 7.36 11.57
C LEU A 58 -10.56 8.07 11.86
N ASP A 59 -10.53 9.39 12.03
CA ASP A 59 -11.69 10.23 12.32
C ASP A 59 -12.08 11.12 11.12
N GLU A 60 -11.11 11.64 10.37
CA GLU A 60 -11.34 12.67 9.34
C GLU A 60 -11.74 12.09 7.97
N VAL A 61 -11.47 10.81 7.73
CA VAL A 61 -11.79 10.13 6.46
C VAL A 61 -12.79 8.99 6.68
N ARG A 62 -13.75 8.89 5.75
CA ARG A 62 -14.67 7.72 5.73
C ARG A 62 -13.87 6.45 5.43
N PRO A 63 -14.32 5.27 5.88
CA PRO A 63 -13.72 3.99 5.50
C PRO A 63 -13.58 3.91 3.97
N HIS A 64 -12.35 3.73 3.50
CA HIS A 64 -12.01 3.68 2.08
C HIS A 64 -10.80 2.77 1.86
N ALA A 65 -10.68 2.29 0.63
CA ALA A 65 -9.50 1.60 0.15
C ALA A 65 -9.17 2.15 -1.23
N ASP A 66 -7.89 2.40 -1.47
CA ASP A 66 -7.41 2.94 -2.73
C ASP A 66 -6.70 1.87 -3.54
N LYS A 67 -6.80 2.01 -4.86
CA LYS A 67 -6.30 1.05 -5.82
C LYS A 67 -5.70 1.76 -7.01
N LEU A 68 -4.48 1.36 -7.36
CA LEU A 68 -3.73 1.83 -8.51
C LEU A 68 -3.49 0.66 -9.46
N SER A 69 -3.65 0.90 -10.75
CA SER A 69 -3.31 -0.05 -11.83
C SER A 69 -2.04 0.44 -12.51
N LEU A 70 -1.02 -0.41 -12.54
CA LEU A 70 0.27 -0.16 -13.14
C LEU A 70 0.45 -1.08 -14.34
N SER A 71 0.97 -0.54 -15.44
CA SER A 71 1.52 -1.41 -16.49
C SER A 71 2.72 -2.19 -15.96
N ALA A 72 3.11 -3.26 -16.66
CA ALA A 72 4.29 -4.03 -16.29
C ALA A 72 5.57 -3.18 -16.22
N ASP A 73 5.72 -2.17 -17.08
CA ASP A 73 6.90 -1.31 -17.09
C ASP A 73 6.88 -0.32 -15.92
N GLN A 74 5.73 0.26 -15.60
CA GLN A 74 5.58 1.14 -14.42
C GLN A 74 5.82 0.39 -13.11
N ALA A 75 5.38 -0.87 -13.03
CA ALA A 75 5.63 -1.70 -11.85
C ALA A 75 7.13 -2.01 -11.67
N ARG A 76 7.87 -2.24 -12.75
CA ARG A 76 9.33 -2.43 -12.69
C ARG A 76 10.05 -1.15 -12.28
N GLU A 77 9.65 -0.01 -12.83
CA GLU A 77 10.20 1.30 -12.44
C GLU A 77 9.97 1.58 -10.95
N MET A 78 8.78 1.27 -10.43
CA MET A 78 8.48 1.38 -9.01
C MET A 78 9.38 0.47 -8.16
N ALA A 79 9.61 -0.78 -8.59
CA ALA A 79 10.49 -1.71 -7.89
C ALA A 79 11.94 -1.21 -7.82
N ASP A 80 12.46 -0.67 -8.92
CA ASP A 80 13.82 -0.10 -8.98
C ASP A 80 13.97 1.09 -8.01
N GLU A 81 12.97 1.97 -7.93
CA GLU A 81 13.00 3.08 -6.96
C GLU A 81 12.91 2.57 -5.52
N LEU A 82 12.08 1.56 -5.22
CA LEU A 82 12.01 0.95 -3.89
C LEU A 82 13.37 0.37 -3.46
N GLU A 83 14.04 -0.40 -4.32
CA GLU A 83 15.36 -0.97 -4.04
C GLU A 83 16.41 0.13 -3.78
N LYS A 84 16.42 1.16 -4.62
CA LYS A 84 17.31 2.31 -4.47
C LYS A 84 17.11 3.05 -3.15
N TYR A 85 15.88 3.27 -2.70
CA TYR A 85 15.62 3.94 -1.42
C TYR A 85 15.87 3.04 -0.22
N ALA A 86 15.62 1.72 -0.33
CA ALA A 86 16.00 0.76 0.69
C ALA A 86 17.52 0.80 0.95
N GLY A 87 18.34 0.78 -0.11
CA GLY A 87 19.79 0.86 0.03
C GLY A 87 20.27 2.17 0.67
N ARG A 88 19.54 3.28 0.52
CA ARG A 88 19.85 4.53 1.23
C ARG A 88 19.55 4.46 2.72
N VAL A 89 18.47 3.77 3.12
CA VAL A 89 18.12 3.54 4.53
C VAL A 89 19.18 2.65 5.19
N GLU A 90 19.59 1.58 4.51
CA GLU A 90 20.63 0.67 4.99
C GLU A 90 21.97 1.41 5.18
N ALA A 91 22.41 2.18 4.18
CA ALA A 91 23.65 2.95 4.28
C ALA A 91 23.64 3.95 5.46
N ALA A 92 22.49 4.57 5.74
CA ALA A 92 22.35 5.49 6.87
C ALA A 92 22.33 4.79 8.24
N ALA A 93 22.01 3.49 8.29
CA ALA A 93 22.01 2.70 9.52
C ALA A 93 23.38 2.11 9.88
N GLU A 94 24.32 2.09 8.92
CA GLU A 94 25.70 1.63 9.09
C GLU A 94 26.67 2.73 9.59
N GLU A 95 26.21 3.98 9.66
CA GLU A 95 26.94 5.16 10.18
C GLU A 95 26.71 5.39 11.69
#